data_AF-A0ABD5XWS5-F1
#
_entry.id   AF-A0ABD5XWS5-F1
#
_cell.length_a   1.000
_cell.length_b   1.000
_cell.length_c   1.000
_cell.angle_alpha   90.00
_cell.angle_beta   90.00
_cell.angle_gamma   90.00
#
_symmetry.space_group_name_H-M   'P 1'
#
loop_
_entity.id
_entity.type
_entity.pdbx_description
1 polymer ?
#
loop_
_entity_poly.entity_id
_entity_poly.type
_entity_poly.pdbx_seq_one_letter_code
_entity_poly.pdbx_strand_id
1 'polypeptide(L)'
;MEWGADDDALTAYEDDSGEKAMLPGYVPREDTENVVTLRADKFDFQGGREFPRGEKYDADSDGDADEDVSALDQTHWSTTDATNGTVSVSNADLDVEKALTVSSSSVAGGETVTAAFSDFALSDAAEKRYLQFVVNVEALTSGATVEVAVLDDDGDEKVVSASPGADTSTASVFAAATGSGIVLQQRLADLTTNANGDGTFDSLDSVEVRIKDADATVTFTALDVERKSRWTFGSYLANEDTDSEERTKRYEPGPGDFTVTGLDTLGASSGRTRL
;
A
#
# COMPACT_ATOMS: atom_id res chain seq x y z
N MET A 1 -37.90 -16.92 31.52
CA MET A 1 -36.49 -16.82 31.09
C MET A 1 -36.45 -15.67 30.10
N GLU A 2 -35.60 -14.67 30.31
CA GLU A 2 -35.54 -13.44 29.52
C GLU A 2 -34.97 -13.73 28.11
N TRP A 3 -35.53 -13.09 27.08
CA TRP A 3 -35.01 -13.14 25.72
C TRP A 3 -33.76 -12.25 25.60
N GLY A 4 -32.71 -12.75 24.93
CA GLY A 4 -31.48 -11.98 24.68
C GLY A 4 -30.41 -12.03 25.78
N ALA A 5 -30.41 -13.08 26.61
CA ALA A 5 -29.45 -13.25 27.70
C ALA A 5 -28.18 -14.06 27.32
N ASP A 6 -28.17 -14.73 26.16
CA ASP A 6 -27.03 -15.47 25.61
C ASP A 6 -26.99 -15.40 24.08
N ASP A 7 -25.82 -15.67 23.49
CA ASP A 7 -25.61 -15.71 22.03
C ASP A 7 -26.42 -16.82 21.35
N ASP A 8 -26.81 -17.86 22.09
CA ASP A 8 -27.68 -18.93 21.58
C ASP A 8 -29.07 -18.40 21.18
N ALA A 9 -29.55 -17.34 21.84
CA ALA A 9 -30.80 -16.67 21.48
C ALA A 9 -30.81 -16.02 20.07
N LEU A 10 -29.65 -15.74 19.47
CA LEU A 10 -29.53 -15.17 18.12
C LEU A 10 -29.62 -16.21 17.00
N THR A 11 -29.58 -17.51 17.32
CA THR A 11 -29.55 -18.60 16.33
C THR A 11 -30.88 -19.36 16.20
N ALA A 12 -31.89 -19.00 17.00
CA ALA A 12 -33.19 -19.67 17.03
C ALA A 12 -34.32 -18.74 16.55
N TYR A 13 -35.26 -19.31 15.78
CA TYR A 13 -36.53 -18.71 15.43
C TYR A 13 -37.69 -19.61 15.87
N GLU A 14 -38.89 -19.06 15.98
CA GLU A 14 -40.10 -19.84 16.23
C GLU A 14 -40.69 -20.23 14.87
N ASP A 15 -40.79 -21.53 14.61
CA ASP A 15 -41.35 -22.03 13.36
C ASP A 15 -42.89 -21.87 13.31
N ASP A 16 -43.50 -22.16 12.16
CA ASP A 16 -44.95 -22.04 11.97
C ASP A 16 -45.78 -22.95 12.90
N SER A 17 -45.13 -23.84 13.66
CA SER A 17 -45.75 -24.72 14.66
C SER A 17 -45.60 -24.21 16.10
N GLY A 18 -44.94 -23.06 16.31
CA GLY A 18 -44.67 -22.50 17.64
C GLY A 18 -43.50 -23.17 18.36
N GLU A 19 -42.71 -23.99 17.66
CA GLU A 19 -41.55 -24.69 18.21
C GLU A 19 -40.26 -23.92 17.89
N LYS A 20 -39.26 -24.01 18.77
CA LYS A 20 -37.95 -23.40 18.52
C LYS A 20 -37.22 -24.20 17.43
N ALA A 21 -37.00 -23.57 16.29
CA ALA A 21 -36.16 -24.07 15.21
C ALA A 21 -34.85 -23.28 15.16
N MET A 22 -33.73 -23.95 14.90
CA MET A 22 -32.46 -23.29 14.67
C MET A 22 -32.37 -22.82 13.22
N LEU A 23 -31.86 -21.61 12.99
CA LEU A 23 -31.46 -21.17 11.66
C LEU A 23 -30.43 -22.17 11.10
N PRO A 24 -30.63 -22.76 9.90
CA PRO A 24 -29.68 -23.69 9.29
C PRO A 24 -28.49 -22.94 8.67
N GLY A 25 -27.88 -22.05 9.45
CA GLY A 25 -26.70 -21.28 9.08
C GLY A 25 -25.65 -21.45 10.17
N TYR A 26 -24.60 -22.19 9.86
CA TYR A 26 -23.40 -22.29 10.68
C TYR A 26 -22.22 -21.80 9.84
N VAL A 27 -21.36 -20.99 10.43
CA VAL A 27 -20.04 -20.68 9.87
C VAL A 27 -19.05 -21.65 10.52
N PRO A 28 -18.45 -22.58 9.75
CA PRO A 28 -17.37 -23.43 10.23
C PRO A 28 -16.25 -22.58 10.83
N ARG A 29 -16.05 -22.72 12.14
CA ARG A 29 -14.90 -22.15 12.85
C ARG A 29 -13.71 -23.12 12.89
N GLU A 30 -13.91 -24.36 12.48
CA GLU A 30 -12.84 -25.36 12.36
C GLU A 30 -12.19 -25.27 10.97
N ASP A 31 -11.11 -24.49 10.88
CA ASP A 31 -9.90 -24.78 10.11
C ASP A 31 -9.96 -25.21 8.63
N THR A 32 -11.02 -24.89 7.90
CA THR A 32 -10.97 -24.87 6.43
C THR A 32 -11.75 -23.69 5.85
N GLU A 33 -11.01 -22.74 5.27
CA GLU A 33 -11.49 -21.69 4.35
C GLU A 33 -12.33 -20.56 4.97
N ASN A 34 -11.66 -19.73 5.77
CA ASN A 34 -11.82 -18.28 5.92
C ASN A 34 -12.96 -17.60 5.12
N VAL A 35 -14.01 -17.12 5.81
CA VAL A 35 -15.20 -16.48 5.21
C VAL A 35 -14.96 -15.03 4.75
N VAL A 36 -13.96 -14.34 5.30
CA VAL A 36 -13.68 -12.94 4.97
C VAL A 36 -12.24 -12.80 4.49
N THR A 37 -12.14 -12.24 3.30
CA THR A 37 -10.89 -12.03 2.59
C THR A 37 -10.74 -10.54 2.33
N LEU A 38 -9.60 -9.98 2.73
CA LEU A 38 -9.31 -8.55 2.58
C LEU A 38 -8.12 -8.36 1.65
N ARG A 39 -8.19 -7.30 0.83
CA ARG A 39 -7.09 -6.87 -0.02
C ARG A 39 -6.55 -5.52 0.46
N ALA A 40 -5.23 -5.37 0.46
CA ALA A 40 -4.60 -4.16 0.96
C ALA A 40 -4.98 -2.90 0.13
N ASP A 41 -5.19 -3.06 -1.18
CA ASP A 41 -5.59 -1.96 -2.09
C ASP A 41 -7.03 -1.48 -1.85
N LYS A 42 -7.78 -2.18 -0.99
CA LYS A 42 -9.14 -1.82 -0.59
C LYS A 42 -9.23 -1.21 0.80
N PHE A 43 -8.10 -1.01 1.47
CA PHE A 43 -8.09 -0.24 2.71
C PHE A 43 -7.88 1.22 2.44
N ASP A 44 -8.85 2.00 2.89
CA ASP A 44 -8.71 3.43 2.99
C ASP A 44 -8.29 3.81 4.42
N PHE A 45 -7.04 4.23 4.59
CA PHE A 45 -6.49 4.61 5.89
C PHE A 45 -5.60 5.85 5.79
N GLN A 46 -5.74 6.74 6.78
CA GLN A 46 -5.16 8.08 6.75
C GLN A 46 -3.63 8.03 6.55
N GLY A 47 -2.96 7.13 7.28
CA GLY A 47 -1.51 6.99 7.21
C GLY A 47 -0.94 6.53 5.87
N GLY A 48 -1.77 6.07 4.92
CA GLY A 48 -1.37 5.65 3.58
C GLY A 48 -1.46 6.77 2.53
N ARG A 49 -2.20 7.84 2.81
CA ARG A 49 -2.51 8.94 1.88
C ARG A 49 -2.00 10.31 2.31
N GLU A 50 -1.51 10.40 3.54
CA GLU A 50 -0.98 11.62 4.17
C GLU A 50 0.37 12.10 3.66
N PHE A 51 1.10 11.28 2.91
CA PHE A 51 2.42 11.68 2.44
C PHE A 51 2.30 12.65 1.26
N PRO A 52 3.02 13.78 1.28
CA PRO A 52 3.88 14.30 2.35
C PRO A 52 3.13 15.04 3.45
N ARG A 53 3.62 14.93 4.70
CA ARG A 53 2.91 15.49 5.86
C ARG A 53 3.24 16.94 6.10
N GLY A 54 2.19 17.76 6.15
CA GLY A 54 2.29 19.17 6.51
C GLY A 54 2.65 20.08 5.36
N GLU A 55 2.79 19.53 4.15
CA GLU A 55 2.97 20.28 2.93
C GLU A 55 1.61 20.69 2.37
N LYS A 56 1.49 21.96 1.98
CA LYS A 56 0.25 22.55 1.46
C LYS A 56 0.51 23.30 0.17
N TYR A 57 -0.52 23.38 -0.67
CA TYR A 57 -0.48 24.13 -1.91
C TYR A 57 -1.74 24.97 -2.13
N ASP A 58 -1.57 26.02 -2.93
CA ASP A 58 -2.62 26.94 -3.35
C ASP A 58 -3.30 26.37 -4.60
N ALA A 59 -4.41 25.65 -4.40
CA ALA A 59 -5.10 24.91 -5.45
C ALA A 59 -5.91 25.80 -6.41
N ASP A 60 -6.38 26.97 -5.95
CA ASP A 60 -7.18 27.91 -6.75
C ASP A 60 -6.42 29.18 -7.17
N SER A 61 -5.12 29.24 -6.85
CA SER A 61 -4.22 30.35 -7.17
C SER A 61 -4.66 31.67 -6.55
N ASP A 62 -5.29 31.63 -5.37
CA ASP A 62 -5.76 32.81 -4.65
C ASP A 62 -4.71 33.45 -3.74
N GLY A 63 -3.56 32.78 -3.57
CA GLY A 63 -2.42 33.19 -2.77
C GLY A 63 -2.29 32.49 -1.42
N ASP A 64 -3.28 31.68 -1.02
CA ASP A 64 -3.32 30.98 0.26
C ASP A 64 -3.12 29.46 0.07
N ALA A 65 -2.01 28.93 0.60
CA ALA A 65 -1.70 27.50 0.53
C ALA A 65 -2.44 26.73 1.64
N ASP A 66 -3.67 26.32 1.34
CA ASP A 66 -4.58 25.71 2.32
C ASP A 66 -4.92 24.24 2.08
N GLU A 67 -4.71 23.72 0.85
CA GLU A 67 -4.98 22.32 0.50
C GLU A 67 -3.75 21.43 0.74
N ASP A 68 -3.97 20.23 1.28
CA ASP A 68 -2.88 19.30 1.60
C ASP A 68 -2.31 18.66 0.31
N VAL A 69 -0.99 18.72 0.15
CA VAL A 69 -0.28 17.99 -0.90
C VAL A 69 -0.40 16.49 -0.65
N SER A 70 -0.56 15.71 -1.71
CA SER A 70 -0.56 14.24 -1.60
C SER A 70 0.19 13.62 -2.76
N ALA A 71 1.08 12.68 -2.46
CA ALA A 71 1.77 11.88 -3.47
C ALA A 71 0.81 10.94 -4.22
N LEU A 72 -0.44 10.79 -3.77
CA LEU A 72 -1.49 10.06 -4.48
C LEU A 72 -2.38 10.97 -5.36
N ASP A 73 -1.97 12.23 -5.57
CA ASP A 73 -2.62 13.17 -6.49
C ASP A 73 -1.70 13.49 -7.66
N GLN A 74 -2.20 13.27 -8.88
CA GLN A 74 -1.47 13.46 -10.14
C GLN A 74 -0.87 14.87 -10.30
N THR A 75 -1.47 15.90 -9.68
CA THR A 75 -1.13 17.30 -9.90
C THR A 75 0.31 17.64 -9.50
N HIS A 76 0.87 16.86 -8.57
CA HIS A 76 2.20 17.04 -8.01
C HIS A 76 3.29 16.19 -8.68
N TRP A 77 2.93 15.46 -9.73
CA TRP A 77 3.87 14.60 -10.45
C TRP A 77 4.32 15.25 -11.75
N SER A 78 5.63 15.24 -11.98
CA SER A 78 6.22 15.58 -13.28
C SER A 78 6.51 14.30 -14.07
N THR A 79 6.45 14.38 -15.39
CA THR A 79 6.75 13.26 -16.29
C THR A 79 7.91 13.56 -17.22
N THR A 80 8.73 12.55 -17.47
CA THR A 80 9.83 12.57 -18.43
C THR A 80 9.68 11.38 -19.37
N ASP A 81 9.38 11.68 -20.63
CA ASP A 81 9.29 10.71 -21.71
C ASP A 81 10.68 10.30 -22.21
N ALA A 82 10.74 9.17 -22.93
CA ALA A 82 11.92 8.70 -23.63
C ALA A 82 11.88 9.19 -25.09
N THR A 83 12.72 8.62 -25.95
CA THR A 83 12.70 8.95 -27.38
C THR A 83 11.42 8.44 -28.05
N ASN A 84 10.99 7.22 -27.72
CA ASN A 84 9.76 6.62 -28.25
C ASN A 84 8.70 6.39 -27.17
N GLY A 85 9.12 5.93 -25.99
CA GLY A 85 8.22 5.70 -24.86
C GLY A 85 7.68 6.98 -24.22
N THR A 86 6.42 6.94 -23.80
CA THR A 86 5.76 8.00 -23.02
C THR A 86 5.34 7.49 -21.66
N VAL A 87 5.27 8.37 -20.66
CA VAL A 87 4.68 8.09 -19.33
C VAL A 87 3.58 9.08 -18.99
N SER A 88 2.51 8.57 -18.39
CA SER A 88 1.44 9.40 -17.84
C SER A 88 1.18 9.05 -16.39
N VAL A 89 0.78 10.06 -15.63
CA VAL A 89 0.28 9.93 -14.27
C VAL A 89 -1.17 10.38 -14.27
N SER A 90 -2.05 9.61 -13.62
CA SER A 90 -3.46 9.94 -13.52
C SER A 90 -4.07 9.52 -12.20
N ASN A 91 -5.05 10.29 -11.71
CA ASN A 91 -5.87 9.86 -10.58
C ASN A 91 -6.68 8.62 -10.97
N ALA A 92 -6.66 7.59 -10.12
CA ALA A 92 -7.34 6.32 -10.36
C ALA A 92 -8.68 6.28 -9.62
N ASP A 93 -9.70 5.72 -10.29
CA ASP A 93 -11.02 5.49 -9.71
C ASP A 93 -11.08 4.08 -9.11
N LEU A 94 -10.79 3.99 -7.82
CA LEU A 94 -10.84 2.77 -7.01
C LEU A 94 -11.72 3.02 -5.77
N ASP A 95 -12.11 1.95 -5.08
CA ASP A 95 -12.89 2.02 -3.84
C ASP A 95 -12.07 2.53 -2.61
N VAL A 96 -11.27 3.58 -2.79
CA VAL A 96 -10.44 4.27 -1.78
C VAL A 96 -10.43 5.78 -2.06
N GLU A 97 -10.12 6.60 -1.05
CA GLU A 97 -10.20 8.07 -1.16
C GLU A 97 -9.25 8.67 -2.22
N LYS A 98 -8.01 8.16 -2.30
CA LYS A 98 -7.01 8.61 -3.27
C LYS A 98 -6.25 7.41 -3.83
N ALA A 99 -6.00 7.42 -5.13
CA ALA A 99 -5.18 6.45 -5.82
C ALA A 99 -4.55 7.07 -7.07
N LEU A 100 -3.35 6.62 -7.41
CA LEU A 100 -2.54 7.19 -8.48
C LEU A 100 -2.05 6.10 -9.43
N THR A 101 -2.42 6.19 -10.70
CA THR A 101 -1.90 5.32 -11.75
C THR A 101 -0.71 5.98 -12.43
N VAL A 102 0.39 5.23 -12.57
CA VAL A 102 1.51 5.53 -13.45
C VAL A 102 1.52 4.48 -14.57
N SER A 103 1.46 4.93 -15.81
CA SER A 103 1.38 4.06 -16.98
C SER A 103 2.34 4.52 -18.06
N SER A 104 2.93 3.56 -18.78
CA SER A 104 3.75 3.86 -19.95
C SER A 104 3.11 3.34 -21.24
N SER A 105 3.60 3.86 -22.36
CA SER A 105 3.27 3.36 -23.69
C SER A 105 4.47 3.45 -24.60
N SER A 106 4.67 2.44 -25.44
CA SER A 106 5.70 2.39 -26.48
C SER A 106 7.14 2.46 -25.97
N VAL A 107 7.38 2.10 -24.70
CA VAL A 107 8.74 2.01 -24.13
C VAL A 107 9.49 0.88 -24.83
N ALA A 108 10.61 1.20 -25.47
CA ALA A 108 11.47 0.23 -26.12
C ALA A 108 12.61 -0.27 -25.20
N GLY A 109 13.24 -1.39 -25.57
CA GLY A 109 14.43 -1.90 -24.89
C GLY A 109 15.55 -0.84 -24.85
N GLY A 110 16.10 -0.58 -23.66
CA GLY A 110 17.08 0.46 -23.37
C GLY A 110 16.51 1.85 -23.11
N GLU A 111 15.19 2.02 -23.17
CA GLU A 111 14.52 3.27 -22.78
C GLU A 111 14.04 3.24 -21.34
N THR A 112 13.99 4.43 -20.74
CA THR A 112 13.40 4.69 -19.43
C THR A 112 12.47 5.88 -19.55
N VAL A 113 11.27 5.75 -19.03
CA VAL A 113 10.35 6.87 -18.79
C VAL A 113 10.15 7.03 -17.29
N THR A 114 9.96 8.26 -16.81
CA THR A 114 9.94 8.57 -15.37
C THR A 114 8.77 9.46 -15.00
N ALA A 115 8.07 9.11 -13.92
CA ALA A 115 7.21 10.01 -13.17
C ALA A 115 7.90 10.37 -11.84
N ALA A 116 8.00 11.65 -11.50
CA ALA A 116 8.71 12.13 -10.31
C ALA A 116 7.83 13.02 -9.42
N PHE A 117 7.87 12.77 -8.11
CA PHE A 117 7.24 13.54 -7.05
C PHE A 117 8.31 14.14 -6.13
N SER A 118 8.30 15.46 -5.95
CA SER A 118 9.35 16.20 -5.23
C SER A 118 8.83 17.26 -4.27
N ASP A 119 7.54 17.23 -3.93
CA ASP A 119 6.93 18.23 -3.02
C ASP A 119 7.20 17.90 -1.54
N PHE A 120 8.43 17.49 -1.21
CA PHE A 120 8.86 17.19 0.15
C PHE A 120 10.39 17.24 0.24
N ALA A 121 10.92 17.55 1.42
CA ALA A 121 12.36 17.46 1.68
C ALA A 121 12.61 17.03 3.13
N LEU A 122 13.38 15.95 3.32
CA LEU A 122 13.67 15.38 4.63
C LEU A 122 15.18 15.25 4.83
N SER A 123 15.78 16.14 5.61
CA SER A 123 17.22 16.16 5.90
C SER A 123 17.65 15.37 7.14
N ASP A 124 16.75 14.62 7.77
CA ASP A 124 17.06 13.85 8.96
C ASP A 124 16.68 12.37 8.85
N ALA A 125 17.64 11.54 9.26
CA ALA A 125 17.46 10.12 9.53
C ALA A 125 16.81 9.36 8.36
N ALA A 126 17.20 9.71 7.12
CA ALA A 126 16.76 9.09 5.88
C ALA A 126 16.74 7.57 5.97
N GLU A 127 17.88 6.96 6.32
CA GLU A 127 18.04 5.51 6.43
C GLU A 127 17.08 4.83 7.43
N LYS A 128 16.62 5.55 8.47
CA LYS A 128 15.70 4.99 9.48
C LYS A 128 14.25 4.96 9.03
N ARG A 129 13.94 5.59 7.90
CA ARG A 129 12.60 5.63 7.33
C ARG A 129 12.34 4.40 6.48
N TYR A 130 11.07 4.16 6.19
CA TYR A 130 10.62 3.08 5.35
C TYR A 130 10.06 3.65 4.05
N LEU A 131 10.46 3.08 2.92
CA LEU A 131 9.68 3.14 1.70
C LEU A 131 8.50 2.18 1.87
N GLN A 132 7.29 2.74 1.87
CA GLN A 132 6.06 1.98 2.07
C GLN A 132 5.05 2.32 0.98
N PHE A 133 4.47 1.31 0.36
CA PHE A 133 3.36 1.50 -0.55
C PHE A 133 2.46 0.28 -0.64
N VAL A 134 1.23 0.53 -1.08
CA VAL A 134 0.30 -0.49 -1.56
C VAL A 134 0.08 -0.23 -3.05
N VAL A 135 0.34 -1.23 -3.88
CA VAL A 135 0.34 -1.09 -5.34
C VAL A 135 -0.40 -2.25 -6.02
N ASN A 136 -1.10 -1.90 -7.09
CA ASN A 136 -1.62 -2.82 -8.09
C ASN A 136 -0.69 -2.78 -9.29
N VAL A 137 -0.08 -3.91 -9.65
CA VAL A 137 0.65 -4.07 -10.91
C VAL A 137 -0.34 -4.61 -11.95
N GLU A 138 -0.91 -3.70 -12.74
CA GLU A 138 -1.98 -3.99 -13.69
C GLU A 138 -1.43 -4.54 -15.01
N ALA A 139 -0.31 -3.99 -15.46
CA ALA A 139 0.43 -4.45 -16.63
C ALA A 139 1.92 -4.50 -16.33
N LEU A 140 2.57 -5.60 -16.74
CA LEU A 140 4.01 -5.78 -16.65
C LEU A 140 4.46 -6.59 -17.86
N THR A 141 4.77 -5.89 -18.96
CA THR A 141 5.12 -6.53 -20.23
C THR A 141 6.40 -7.34 -20.08
N SER A 142 6.56 -8.40 -20.89
CA SER A 142 7.81 -9.17 -20.91
C SER A 142 9.01 -8.25 -21.18
N GLY A 143 9.98 -8.27 -20.27
CA GLY A 143 11.16 -7.40 -20.32
C GLY A 143 10.99 -6.06 -19.60
N ALA A 144 9.78 -5.69 -19.19
CA ALA A 144 9.56 -4.46 -18.44
C ALA A 144 10.17 -4.54 -17.04
N THR A 145 10.72 -3.43 -16.58
CA THR A 145 11.08 -3.23 -15.17
C THR A 145 10.41 -1.96 -14.67
N VAL A 146 9.66 -2.06 -13.57
CA VAL A 146 9.16 -0.90 -12.82
C VAL A 146 10.07 -0.70 -11.61
N GLU A 147 10.67 0.47 -11.47
CA GLU A 147 11.46 0.88 -10.32
C GLU A 147 10.71 1.95 -9.53
N VAL A 148 10.67 1.82 -8.20
CA VAL A 148 10.32 2.91 -7.30
C VAL A 148 11.62 3.32 -6.60
N ALA A 149 12.11 4.50 -6.93
CA ALA A 149 13.35 5.06 -6.42
C ALA A 149 13.04 6.17 -5.42
N VAL A 150 13.77 6.20 -4.30
CA VAL A 150 13.81 7.34 -3.38
C VAL A 150 15.17 7.97 -3.50
N LEU A 151 15.21 9.26 -3.81
CA LEU A 151 16.43 9.99 -4.13
C LEU A 151 16.80 10.96 -3.01
N ASP A 152 18.10 11.07 -2.78
CA ASP A 152 18.76 12.12 -2.01
C ASP A 152 18.93 13.38 -2.89
N ASP A 153 19.19 14.53 -2.25
CA ASP A 153 19.34 15.84 -2.90
C ASP A 153 20.54 15.90 -3.86
N ASP A 154 21.53 15.03 -3.67
CA ASP A 154 22.72 14.90 -4.50
C ASP A 154 22.65 13.80 -5.56
N GLY A 155 21.52 13.08 -5.61
CA GLY A 155 21.22 12.04 -6.60
C GLY A 155 21.48 10.60 -6.15
N ASP A 156 22.04 10.36 -4.96
CA ASP A 156 22.09 9.03 -4.38
C ASP A 156 20.69 8.45 -4.20
N GLU A 157 20.51 7.14 -4.37
CA GLU A 157 19.17 6.57 -4.38
C GLU A 157 19.07 5.18 -3.74
N LYS A 158 17.85 4.87 -3.29
CA LYS A 158 17.41 3.54 -2.88
C LYS A 158 16.30 3.08 -3.82
N VAL A 159 16.43 1.88 -4.38
CA VAL A 159 15.50 1.38 -5.41
C VAL A 159 14.88 0.05 -5.00
N VAL A 160 13.57 -0.06 -5.21
CA VAL A 160 12.83 -1.33 -5.23
C VAL A 160 12.21 -1.53 -6.60
N SER A 161 12.00 -2.78 -7.01
CA SER A 161 11.63 -3.09 -8.39
C SER A 161 10.58 -4.18 -8.55
N ALA A 162 9.89 -4.14 -9.69
CA ALA A 162 9.09 -5.24 -10.20
C ALA A 162 9.51 -5.57 -11.62
N SER A 163 9.73 -6.85 -11.89
CA SER A 163 10.00 -7.34 -13.25
C SER A 163 9.53 -8.79 -13.41
N PRO A 164 9.10 -9.21 -14.61
CA PRO A 164 8.61 -10.57 -14.83
C PRO A 164 9.63 -11.64 -14.42
N GLY A 165 9.25 -12.51 -13.49
CA GLY A 165 10.08 -13.62 -13.02
C GLY A 165 11.18 -13.25 -12.01
N ALA A 166 11.14 -12.04 -11.45
CA ALA A 166 12.05 -11.64 -10.37
C ALA A 166 11.89 -12.50 -9.10
N ASP A 167 12.92 -12.51 -8.25
CA ASP A 167 12.90 -13.21 -6.96
C ASP A 167 12.31 -12.31 -5.86
N THR A 168 11.03 -12.52 -5.52
CA THR A 168 10.32 -11.76 -4.49
C THR A 168 10.79 -12.06 -3.06
N SER A 169 11.73 -12.99 -2.86
CA SER A 169 12.42 -13.14 -1.56
C SER A 169 13.50 -12.07 -1.35
N THR A 170 13.85 -11.33 -2.40
CA THR A 170 14.78 -10.20 -2.34
C THR A 170 14.07 -8.95 -1.85
N ALA A 171 14.61 -8.29 -0.81
CA ALA A 171 14.03 -7.09 -0.20
C ALA A 171 13.80 -5.90 -1.17
N SER A 172 14.58 -5.83 -2.25
CA SER A 172 14.44 -4.82 -3.31
C SER A 172 13.50 -5.21 -4.45
N VAL A 173 12.72 -6.29 -4.31
CA VAL A 173 11.78 -6.78 -5.31
C VAL A 173 10.38 -6.84 -4.72
N PHE A 174 9.45 -6.01 -5.22
CA PHE A 174 8.07 -5.97 -4.73
C PHE A 174 7.11 -6.85 -5.54
N ALA A 175 7.41 -7.13 -6.81
CA ALA A 175 6.58 -8.01 -7.63
C ALA A 175 7.37 -8.73 -8.72
N ALA A 176 6.93 -9.94 -9.05
CA ALA A 176 7.47 -10.74 -10.15
C ALA A 176 6.47 -10.98 -11.30
N ALA A 177 5.25 -10.47 -11.15
CA ALA A 177 4.12 -10.61 -12.07
C ALA A 177 3.10 -9.51 -11.78
N THR A 178 2.03 -9.46 -12.58
CA THR A 178 0.85 -8.63 -12.28
C THR A 178 0.15 -9.13 -11.01
N GLY A 179 -0.52 -8.22 -10.30
CA GLY A 179 -1.20 -8.51 -9.04
C GLY A 179 -1.77 -7.26 -8.39
N SER A 180 -2.71 -7.44 -7.47
CA SER A 180 -3.35 -6.34 -6.73
C SER A 180 -3.06 -6.42 -5.23
N GLY A 181 -3.06 -5.28 -4.56
CA GLY A 181 -2.86 -5.18 -3.12
C GLY A 181 -1.46 -5.61 -2.68
N ILE A 182 -0.45 -5.41 -3.52
CA ILE A 182 0.95 -5.73 -3.20
C ILE A 182 1.43 -4.70 -2.19
N VAL A 183 1.84 -5.16 -1.01
CA VAL A 183 2.38 -4.31 0.06
C VAL A 183 3.89 -4.43 0.10
N LEU A 184 4.59 -3.31 -0.04
CA LEU A 184 6.00 -3.20 0.29
C LEU A 184 6.18 -2.26 1.47
N GLN A 185 6.97 -2.67 2.47
CA GLN A 185 7.38 -1.84 3.59
C GLN A 185 8.84 -2.07 3.92
N GLN A 186 9.71 -1.47 3.12
CA GLN A 186 11.15 -1.71 3.17
C GLN A 186 11.86 -0.56 3.87
N ARG A 187 12.68 -0.88 4.87
CA ARG A 187 13.53 0.13 5.52
C ARG A 187 14.63 0.56 4.57
N LEU A 188 14.86 1.87 4.44
CA LEU A 188 15.84 2.44 3.50
C LEU A 188 17.28 2.03 3.85
N ALA A 189 17.61 1.89 5.14
CA ALA A 189 18.91 1.35 5.59
C ALA A 189 19.22 -0.07 5.09
N ASP A 190 18.19 -0.87 4.81
CA ASP A 190 18.34 -2.26 4.42
C ASP A 190 18.42 -2.42 2.88
N LEU A 191 18.23 -1.32 2.13
CA LEU A 191 18.44 -1.26 0.69
C LEU A 191 19.87 -0.80 0.38
N THR A 192 20.39 -1.28 -0.74
CA THR A 192 21.69 -0.81 -1.26
C THR A 192 21.55 0.63 -1.73
N THR A 193 22.53 1.49 -1.39
CA THR A 193 22.64 2.83 -2.01
C THR A 193 23.25 2.68 -3.39
N ASN A 194 22.56 3.16 -4.42
CA ASN A 194 23.19 3.41 -5.70
C ASN A 194 23.85 4.78 -5.63
N ALA A 195 25.18 4.78 -5.61
CA ALA A 195 25.98 5.99 -5.43
C ALA A 195 26.09 6.77 -6.76
N ASN A 196 25.19 7.73 -6.98
CA ASN A 196 25.22 8.65 -8.12
C ASN A 196 25.71 10.06 -7.72
N GLY A 197 25.69 10.37 -6.42
CA GLY A 197 26.20 11.56 -5.75
C GLY A 197 27.46 11.26 -4.92
N ASP A 198 27.44 11.58 -3.63
CA ASP A 198 28.60 11.47 -2.73
C ASP A 198 28.81 10.09 -2.09
N GLY A 199 27.84 9.18 -2.25
CA GLY A 199 27.83 7.81 -1.75
C GLY A 199 27.15 7.65 -0.39
N THR A 200 26.59 8.70 0.18
CA THR A 200 25.79 8.70 1.41
C THR A 200 24.32 9.01 1.14
N PHE A 201 23.43 8.31 1.83
CA PHE A 201 21.98 8.49 1.71
C PHE A 201 21.44 9.08 3.01
N ASP A 202 21.54 10.39 3.16
CA ASP A 202 21.27 11.10 4.41
C ASP A 202 20.01 11.98 4.37
N SER A 203 19.51 12.27 3.17
CA SER A 203 18.26 12.99 2.94
C SER A 203 17.31 12.28 1.96
N LEU A 204 16.07 12.77 1.89
CA LEU A 204 15.10 12.38 0.86
C LEU A 204 14.54 13.65 0.24
N ASP A 205 14.64 13.76 -1.08
CA ASP A 205 14.21 14.92 -1.86
C ASP A 205 13.11 14.56 -2.88
N SER A 206 13.14 13.34 -3.42
CA SER A 206 12.11 12.90 -4.37
C SER A 206 11.84 11.41 -4.35
N VAL A 207 10.66 11.06 -4.88
CA VAL A 207 10.27 9.69 -5.23
C VAL A 207 10.05 9.64 -6.73
N GLU A 208 10.66 8.66 -7.39
CA GLU A 208 10.48 8.41 -8.81
C GLU A 208 9.90 7.03 -9.08
N VAL A 209 8.93 6.97 -9.98
CA VAL A 209 8.45 5.74 -10.60
C VAL A 209 9.01 5.68 -12.01
N ARG A 210 9.91 4.73 -12.26
CA ARG A 210 10.58 4.57 -13.56
C ARG A 210 10.11 3.30 -14.22
N ILE A 211 9.77 3.37 -15.50
CA ILE A 211 9.39 2.21 -16.31
C ILE A 211 10.43 2.04 -17.41
N LYS A 212 11.02 0.85 -17.49
CA LYS A 212 12.19 0.54 -18.31
C LYS A 212 11.94 -0.63 -19.22
N ASP A 213 12.56 -0.58 -20.39
CA ASP A 213 12.74 -1.68 -21.35
C ASP A 213 11.47 -2.24 -22.04
N ALA A 214 10.29 -2.09 -21.44
CA ALA A 214 8.98 -2.36 -22.05
C ALA A 214 7.87 -1.70 -21.21
N ASP A 215 6.63 -1.77 -21.70
CA ASP A 215 5.50 -1.10 -21.07
C ASP A 215 5.03 -1.74 -19.76
N ALA A 216 4.62 -0.89 -18.81
CA ALA A 216 4.01 -1.30 -17.56
C ALA A 216 2.95 -0.29 -17.09
N THR A 217 2.06 -0.74 -16.21
CA THR A 217 1.06 0.07 -15.55
C THR A 217 0.95 -0.35 -14.10
N VAL A 218 1.10 0.62 -13.20
CA VAL A 218 0.98 0.43 -11.75
C VAL A 218 0.04 1.47 -11.15
N THR A 219 -0.74 1.06 -10.16
CA THR A 219 -1.67 1.95 -9.44
C THR A 219 -1.40 1.88 -7.95
N PHE A 220 -0.97 2.99 -7.36
CA PHE A 220 -0.71 3.13 -5.93
C PHE A 220 -1.98 3.55 -5.21
N THR A 221 -2.31 2.86 -4.11
CA THR A 221 -3.41 3.24 -3.20
C THR A 221 -2.88 3.72 -1.84
N ALA A 222 -1.59 3.55 -1.59
CA ALA A 222 -0.88 4.13 -0.48
C ALA A 222 0.60 4.34 -0.86
N LEU A 223 1.20 5.43 -0.40
CA LEU A 223 2.63 5.73 -0.59
C LEU A 223 3.13 6.58 0.58
N ASP A 224 4.28 6.23 1.15
CA ASP A 224 4.92 6.98 2.24
C ASP A 224 6.42 6.67 2.30
N VAL A 225 7.24 7.71 2.44
CA VAL A 225 8.70 7.58 2.68
C VAL A 225 9.16 8.30 3.97
N GLU A 226 8.24 8.91 4.69
CA GLU A 226 8.52 9.69 5.89
C GLU A 226 8.58 8.81 7.14
N ARG A 227 7.75 7.77 7.21
CA ARG A 227 7.54 7.04 8.46
C ARG A 227 8.77 6.24 8.86
N LYS A 228 9.11 6.33 10.15
CA LYS A 228 10.15 5.49 10.81
C LYS A 228 9.59 4.15 11.32
N SER A 229 8.32 3.85 11.01
CA SER A 229 7.63 2.63 11.43
C SER A 229 6.71 2.09 10.35
N ARG A 230 6.56 0.76 10.35
CA ARG A 230 5.66 0.03 9.46
C ARG A 230 4.19 0.35 9.74
N TRP A 231 3.36 0.38 8.70
CA TRP A 231 1.92 0.21 8.82
C TRP A 231 1.58 -1.15 9.44
N THR A 232 0.40 -1.24 10.04
CA THR A 232 -0.10 -2.47 10.64
C THR A 232 -1.51 -2.69 10.12
N PHE A 233 -1.72 -3.80 9.41
CA PHE A 233 -2.98 -4.13 8.74
C PHE A 233 -3.89 -5.01 9.62
N GLY A 234 -3.55 -5.20 10.89
CA GLY A 234 -4.32 -5.95 11.87
C GLY A 234 -3.43 -6.69 12.87
N SER A 235 -4.03 -7.52 13.71
CA SER A 235 -3.31 -8.43 14.60
C SER A 235 -4.09 -9.72 14.82
N TYR A 236 -3.43 -10.87 14.86
CA TYR A 236 -4.05 -12.17 15.14
C TYR A 236 -3.62 -12.69 16.53
N LEU A 237 -4.45 -13.54 17.14
CA LEU A 237 -4.09 -14.23 18.39
C LEU A 237 -3.07 -15.32 18.08
N ALA A 238 -1.94 -15.32 18.78
CA ALA A 238 -0.85 -16.27 18.58
C ALA A 238 -1.02 -17.59 19.35
N ASN A 239 -1.88 -17.61 20.38
CA ASN A 239 -2.11 -18.77 21.23
C ASN A 239 -3.62 -18.95 21.50
N GLU A 240 -4.25 -19.94 20.87
CA GLU A 240 -5.67 -20.26 21.10
C GLU A 240 -5.91 -21.17 22.32
N ASP A 241 -4.85 -21.70 22.94
CA ASP A 241 -4.92 -22.72 23.99
C ASP A 241 -4.27 -22.32 25.34
N THR A 242 -4.08 -21.02 25.58
CA THR A 242 -3.54 -20.53 26.86
C THR A 242 -4.35 -19.35 27.38
N ASP A 243 -4.45 -19.19 28.71
CA ASP A 243 -5.07 -18.02 29.37
C ASP A 243 -4.36 -16.67 29.07
N SER A 244 -3.34 -16.68 28.18
CA SER A 244 -2.58 -15.51 27.76
C SER A 244 -2.92 -15.12 26.33
N GLU A 245 -3.71 -14.06 26.18
CA GLU A 245 -4.02 -13.44 24.87
C GLU A 245 -2.81 -12.69 24.31
N GLU A 246 -1.87 -13.41 23.67
CA GLU A 246 -0.78 -12.78 22.93
C GLU A 246 -1.23 -12.43 21.50
N ARG A 247 -1.24 -11.13 21.17
CA ARG A 247 -1.61 -10.65 19.83
C ARG A 247 -0.37 -10.33 18.98
N THR A 248 -0.25 -10.99 17.84
CA THR A 248 0.82 -10.74 16.86
C THR A 248 0.34 -9.80 15.77
N LYS A 249 1.09 -8.72 15.51
CA LYS A 249 0.78 -7.72 14.48
C LYS A 249 1.01 -8.29 13.08
N ARG A 250 0.10 -7.96 12.15
CA ARG A 250 0.24 -8.25 10.72
C ARG A 250 0.78 -7.02 10.01
N TYR A 251 2.02 -7.12 9.55
CA TYR A 251 2.73 -6.04 8.88
C TYR A 251 2.59 -6.12 7.36
N GLU A 252 2.83 -7.29 6.77
CA GLU A 252 2.70 -7.52 5.34
C GLU A 252 1.59 -8.55 5.12
N PRO A 253 0.35 -8.14 4.80
CA PRO A 253 -0.51 -9.08 4.12
C PRO A 253 0.18 -9.40 2.78
N GLY A 254 0.45 -10.70 2.53
CA GLY A 254 1.04 -11.11 1.26
C GLY A 254 0.23 -10.59 0.06
N PRO A 255 0.78 -10.62 -1.16
CA PRO A 255 0.05 -10.17 -2.35
C PRO A 255 -1.32 -10.88 -2.45
N GLY A 256 -2.35 -10.08 -2.68
CA GLY A 256 -3.74 -10.52 -2.72
C GLY A 256 -4.42 -10.54 -1.35
N ASP A 257 -4.98 -11.69 -1.05
CA ASP A 257 -6.08 -11.88 -0.12
C ASP A 257 -5.56 -12.35 1.25
N PHE A 258 -5.87 -11.62 2.32
CA PHE A 258 -5.55 -12.06 3.68
C PHE A 258 -6.78 -12.10 4.58
N THR A 259 -6.76 -13.05 5.52
CA THR A 259 -7.93 -13.34 6.36
C THR A 259 -7.86 -12.66 7.71
N VAL A 260 -8.98 -12.08 8.10
CA VAL A 260 -9.25 -11.56 9.44
C VAL A 260 -10.21 -12.54 10.13
N THR A 261 -9.79 -13.09 11.27
CA THR A 261 -10.56 -14.14 11.99
C THR A 261 -11.62 -13.56 12.94
N GLY A 262 -11.66 -12.23 13.12
CA GLY A 262 -12.66 -11.54 13.93
C GLY A 262 -12.60 -10.01 13.77
N LEU A 263 -13.71 -9.30 14.00
CA LEU A 263 -13.78 -7.83 13.90
C LEU A 263 -12.91 -7.11 14.95
N ASP A 264 -12.66 -7.75 16.09
CA ASP A 264 -11.73 -7.30 17.13
C ASP A 264 -10.26 -7.36 16.68
N THR A 265 -9.97 -8.02 15.55
CA THR A 265 -8.62 -8.18 15.00
C THR A 265 -8.16 -7.05 14.09
N LEU A 266 -9.10 -6.18 13.71
CA LEU A 266 -8.81 -4.90 13.08
C LEU A 266 -8.37 -3.93 14.19
N GLY A 267 -7.07 -3.63 14.22
CA GLY A 267 -6.55 -2.63 15.15
C GLY A 267 -7.28 -1.31 14.95
N ALA A 268 -7.56 -0.59 16.04
CA ALA A 268 -8.09 0.76 15.97
C ALA A 268 -7.11 1.66 15.20
N SER A 269 -7.26 1.74 13.87
CA SER A 269 -6.61 2.74 13.05
C SER A 269 -7.23 4.06 13.46
N SER A 270 -6.53 4.82 14.31
CA SER A 270 -7.00 6.11 14.82
C SER A 270 -7.48 6.99 13.67
N GLY A 271 -8.78 7.30 13.63
CA GLY A 271 -9.36 8.18 12.62
C GLY A 271 -10.88 8.10 12.43
N ARG A 272 -11.66 8.39 13.48
CA ARG A 272 -13.10 8.75 13.48
C ARG A 272 -14.12 7.81 12.79
N THR A 273 -14.80 7.04 13.65
CA THR A 273 -16.19 6.61 13.44
C THR A 273 -17.10 7.82 13.16
N ARG A 274 -17.91 7.75 12.10
CA ARG A 274 -19.23 8.40 12.08
C ARG A 274 -20.30 7.33 11.83
N LEU A 275 -21.33 7.45 12.66
CA LEU A 275 -22.57 6.67 12.69
C LEU A 275 -23.31 6.70 11.35
#